data_AF-A0AA44II31-F1
#
_entry.id   AF-A0AA44II31-F1
#
_cell.length_a   1.000
_cell.length_b   1.000
_cell.length_c   1.000
_cell.angle_alpha   90.00
_cell.angle_beta   90.00
_cell.angle_gamma   90.00
#
_symmetry.space_group_name_H-M   'P 1'
#
loop_
_entity.id
_entity.type
_entity.pdbx_description
1 polymer ?
#
loop_
_entity_poly.entity_id
_entity_poly.type
_entity_poly.pdbx_seq_one_letter_code
_entity_poly.pdbx_strand_id
1 'polypeptide(L)'
;MTLTNDSDFMKRLEDDIEHLSKTLYLDNPDLWLDFLEKSTDKDFDEMSLFFAAKYNYVSIIKFAVEVNNFNLNSKSKNISFNCVKNHLIDIARSENSIDVLAYLSDEEVSDIVDSVYEPNTLHENTKLTVSYNCPHCNSNIYETGYKVLISSNCTYSAYDRKIIRSNPEELDYVTCINCNNKINDITPKQLETLTTVENCGTCGSHIPTVGILKEVNSNFNKSTGVFEDANSTFCCKSCRKPLEDIQLRHFNLI
;
A
#
# COMPACT_ATOMS: atom_id res chain seq x y z
N MET A 1 21.20 -13.43 -30.33
CA MET A 1 22.29 -13.45 -29.33
C MET A 1 21.60 -13.67 -28.00
N THR A 2 21.92 -14.73 -27.24
CA THR A 2 21.30 -14.93 -25.93
C THR A 2 21.84 -13.87 -24.98
N LEU A 3 20.99 -13.21 -24.18
CA LEU A 3 21.39 -12.14 -23.24
C LEU A 3 22.56 -12.55 -22.32
N THR A 4 22.64 -13.85 -22.00
CA THR A 4 23.72 -14.44 -21.19
C THR A 4 25.11 -14.36 -21.82
N ASN A 5 25.19 -14.17 -23.15
CA ASN A 5 26.45 -14.00 -23.88
C ASN A 5 26.81 -12.53 -24.13
N ASP A 6 25.95 -11.59 -23.73
CA ASP A 6 26.20 -10.15 -23.80
C ASP A 6 26.84 -9.70 -22.48
N SER A 7 28.15 -9.47 -22.51
CA SER A 7 28.93 -9.06 -21.33
C SER A 7 28.47 -7.71 -20.76
N ASP A 8 28.01 -6.79 -21.61
CA ASP A 8 27.60 -5.45 -21.19
C ASP A 8 26.20 -5.49 -20.57
N PHE A 9 25.33 -6.39 -21.05
CA PHE A 9 24.07 -6.67 -20.39
C PHE A 9 24.27 -7.33 -19.03
N MET A 10 25.10 -8.37 -18.94
CA MET A 10 25.34 -9.08 -17.67
C MET A 10 25.97 -8.17 -16.62
N LYS A 11 26.88 -7.26 -17.02
CA LYS A 11 27.43 -6.26 -16.10
C LYS A 11 26.35 -5.31 -15.58
N ARG A 12 25.50 -4.78 -16.47
CA ARG A 12 24.38 -3.91 -16.08
C ARG A 12 23.39 -4.61 -15.15
N LEU A 13 23.13 -5.89 -15.40
CA LEU A 13 22.29 -6.70 -14.53
C LEU A 13 22.86 -6.81 -13.12
N GLU A 14 24.16 -7.10 -12.97
CA GLU A 14 24.81 -7.15 -11.66
C GLU A 14 24.80 -5.80 -10.94
N ASP A 15 25.07 -4.71 -11.66
CA ASP A 15 25.01 -3.35 -11.11
C ASP A 15 23.59 -3.02 -10.62
N ASP A 16 22.56 -3.32 -11.42
CA ASP A 16 21.14 -3.10 -11.08
C ASP A 16 20.70 -3.96 -9.88
N ILE A 17 21.16 -5.21 -9.79
CA ILE A 17 20.92 -6.09 -8.63
C ILE A 17 21.55 -5.50 -7.37
N GLU A 18 22.79 -5.03 -7.43
CA GLU A 18 23.49 -4.43 -6.30
C GLU A 18 22.77 -3.16 -5.83
N HIS A 19 22.36 -2.30 -6.77
CA HIS A 19 21.61 -1.08 -6.47
C HIS A 19 20.24 -1.39 -5.87
N LEU A 20 19.48 -2.33 -6.43
CA LEU A 20 18.18 -2.72 -5.90
C LEU A 20 18.32 -3.34 -4.49
N SER A 21 19.33 -4.17 -4.27
CA SER A 21 19.63 -4.76 -2.96
C SER A 21 19.88 -3.68 -1.90
N LYS A 22 20.69 -2.66 -2.22
CA LYS A 22 20.94 -1.53 -1.31
C LYS A 22 19.67 -0.73 -1.02
N THR A 23 18.86 -0.47 -2.03
CA THR A 23 17.58 0.24 -1.88
C THR A 23 16.62 -0.54 -0.98
N LEU A 24 16.49 -1.85 -1.19
CA LEU A 24 15.62 -2.70 -0.37
C LEU A 24 16.12 -2.83 1.07
N TYR A 25 17.43 -2.89 1.30
CA TYR A 25 17.99 -2.90 2.65
C TYR A 25 17.58 -1.66 3.45
N LEU A 26 17.51 -0.49 2.81
CA LEU A 26 17.13 0.77 3.44
C LEU A 26 15.62 0.92 3.60
N ASP A 27 14.84 0.53 2.58
CA ASP A 27 13.40 0.76 2.55
C ASP A 27 12.60 -0.35 3.25
N ASN A 28 13.00 -1.62 3.09
CA ASN A 28 12.27 -2.80 3.56
C ASN A 28 13.24 -3.96 3.91
N PRO A 29 13.95 -3.90 5.06
CA PRO A 29 14.99 -4.88 5.42
C PRO A 29 14.47 -6.33 5.53
N ASP A 30 13.20 -6.52 5.85
CA ASP A 30 12.59 -7.86 5.89
C ASP A 30 12.46 -8.49 4.49
N LEU A 31 12.21 -7.66 3.46
CA LEU A 31 12.10 -8.10 2.06
C LEU A 31 13.48 -8.19 1.38
N TRP A 32 14.48 -7.51 1.93
CA TRP A 32 15.86 -7.56 1.43
C TRP A 32 16.46 -8.97 1.52
N LEU A 33 16.23 -9.71 2.61
CA LEU A 33 16.76 -11.08 2.77
C LEU A 33 16.21 -12.03 1.69
N ASP A 34 14.91 -11.96 1.42
CA ASP A 34 14.24 -12.75 0.37
C ASP A 34 14.73 -12.35 -1.03
N PHE A 35 14.96 -11.05 -1.27
CA PHE A 35 15.56 -10.59 -2.52
C PHE A 35 17.01 -11.07 -2.69
N LEU A 36 17.81 -11.09 -1.62
CA LEU A 36 19.21 -11.49 -1.65
C LEU A 36 19.39 -12.95 -2.09
N GLU A 37 18.56 -13.86 -1.56
CA GLU A 37 18.53 -15.27 -1.97
C GLU A 37 18.25 -15.39 -3.47
N LYS A 38 17.16 -14.78 -3.94
CA LYS A 38 16.75 -14.79 -5.35
C LYS A 38 17.79 -14.16 -6.28
N SER A 39 18.45 -13.10 -5.83
CA SER A 39 19.46 -12.40 -6.62
C SER A 39 20.75 -13.21 -6.81
N THR A 40 21.10 -14.05 -5.83
CA THR A 40 22.27 -14.92 -5.87
C THR A 40 22.11 -15.97 -6.96
N ASP A 41 20.94 -16.61 -7.00
CA ASP A 41 20.60 -17.63 -8.00
C ASP A 41 20.02 -17.01 -9.29
N LYS A 42 19.83 -15.68 -9.32
CA LYS A 42 19.15 -14.93 -10.36
C LYS A 42 17.76 -15.50 -10.69
N ASP A 43 17.07 -16.07 -9.71
CA ASP A 43 15.71 -16.62 -9.83
C ASP A 43 14.69 -15.61 -9.31
N PHE A 44 14.38 -14.61 -10.14
CA PHE A 44 13.49 -13.51 -9.77
C PHE A 44 12.02 -13.91 -9.84
N ASP A 45 11.30 -13.73 -8.73
CA ASP A 45 9.86 -13.93 -8.66
C ASP A 45 9.09 -12.61 -8.82
N GLU A 46 7.76 -12.67 -8.80
CA GLU A 46 6.92 -11.47 -8.97
C GLU A 46 7.26 -10.34 -7.99
N MET A 47 7.67 -10.64 -6.75
CA MET A 47 8.04 -9.60 -5.78
C MET A 47 9.36 -8.93 -6.17
N SER A 48 10.36 -9.71 -6.61
CA SER A 48 11.60 -9.15 -7.16
C SER A 48 11.30 -8.25 -8.37
N LEU A 49 10.42 -8.70 -9.26
CA LEU A 49 10.01 -7.94 -10.45
C LEU A 49 9.22 -6.68 -10.11
N PHE A 50 8.38 -6.72 -9.07
CA PHE A 50 7.65 -5.55 -8.58
C PHE A 50 8.61 -4.44 -8.17
N PHE A 51 9.64 -4.75 -7.40
CA PHE A 51 10.61 -3.73 -6.99
C PHE A 51 11.53 -3.29 -8.13
N ALA A 52 11.91 -4.20 -9.03
CA ALA A 52 12.61 -3.82 -10.25
C ALA A 52 11.76 -2.85 -11.09
N ALA A 53 10.45 -3.07 -11.18
CA ALA A 53 9.52 -2.17 -11.87
C ALA A 53 9.31 -0.85 -11.14
N LYS A 54 9.27 -0.86 -9.80
CA LYS A 54 9.14 0.33 -8.96
C LYS A 54 10.33 1.28 -9.08
N TYR A 55 11.55 0.73 -9.11
CA TYR A 55 12.80 1.51 -9.11
C TYR A 55 13.49 1.57 -10.50
N ASN A 56 12.75 1.27 -11.57
CA ASN A 56 13.20 1.36 -12.96
C ASN A 56 14.41 0.48 -13.37
N TYR A 57 14.55 -0.71 -12.80
CA TYR A 57 15.61 -1.68 -13.15
C TYR A 57 15.16 -2.68 -14.21
N VAL A 58 15.08 -2.22 -15.48
CA VAL A 58 14.60 -3.03 -16.61
C VAL A 58 15.44 -4.28 -16.90
N SER A 59 16.74 -4.27 -16.57
CA SER A 59 17.64 -5.40 -16.85
C SER A 59 17.23 -6.66 -16.07
N ILE A 60 16.77 -6.51 -14.83
CA ILE A 60 16.28 -7.60 -13.97
C ILE A 60 15.02 -8.21 -14.58
N ILE A 61 14.10 -7.37 -15.06
CA ILE A 61 12.85 -7.83 -15.71
C ILE A 61 13.18 -8.55 -17.02
N LYS A 62 14.06 -7.99 -17.85
CA LYS A 62 14.52 -8.62 -19.09
C LYS A 62 15.15 -9.98 -18.84
N PHE A 63 16.03 -10.08 -17.82
CA PHE A 63 16.64 -11.36 -17.47
C PHE A 63 15.59 -12.39 -17.07
N ALA A 64 14.65 -12.03 -16.19
CA ALA A 64 13.60 -12.95 -15.76
C ALA A 64 12.71 -13.42 -16.92
N VAL A 65 12.30 -12.53 -17.81
CA VAL A 65 11.39 -12.85 -18.91
C VAL A 65 12.09 -13.61 -20.03
N GLU A 66 13.25 -13.16 -20.46
CA GLU A 66 13.91 -13.66 -21.67
C GLU A 66 14.90 -14.79 -21.38
N VAL A 67 15.45 -14.88 -20.16
CA VAL A 67 16.38 -15.95 -19.75
C VAL A 67 15.67 -16.99 -18.89
N ASN A 68 14.97 -16.56 -17.83
CA ASN A 68 14.27 -17.50 -16.94
C ASN A 68 12.90 -17.94 -17.45
N ASN A 69 12.42 -17.38 -18.58
CA ASN A 69 11.09 -17.65 -19.15
C ASN A 69 9.95 -17.34 -18.18
N PHE A 70 10.10 -16.31 -17.34
CA PHE A 70 9.05 -15.87 -16.44
C PHE A 70 7.81 -15.43 -17.23
N ASN A 71 6.67 -16.07 -16.98
CA ASN A 71 5.43 -15.76 -17.67
C ASN A 71 4.72 -14.54 -17.06
N LEU A 72 4.88 -13.37 -17.68
CA LEU A 72 4.20 -12.13 -17.26
C LEU A 72 2.67 -12.20 -17.34
N ASN A 73 2.10 -13.10 -18.15
CA ASN A 73 0.65 -13.29 -18.25
C ASN A 73 0.10 -14.27 -17.20
N SER A 74 0.96 -14.81 -16.33
CA SER A 74 0.51 -15.60 -15.18
C SER A 74 -0.29 -14.75 -14.20
N LYS A 75 -1.11 -15.43 -13.38
CA LYS A 75 -1.94 -14.77 -12.36
C LYS A 75 -1.04 -14.08 -11.34
N SER A 76 -1.30 -12.79 -11.09
CA SER A 76 -0.58 -12.02 -10.07
C SER A 76 -0.90 -12.53 -8.66
N LYS A 77 0.11 -12.50 -7.78
CA LYS A 77 -0.04 -12.65 -6.33
C LYS A 77 -0.88 -11.50 -5.75
N ASN A 78 -0.87 -10.32 -6.37
CA ASN A 78 -1.76 -9.22 -6.03
C ASN A 78 -3.12 -9.44 -6.72
N ILE A 79 -4.13 -9.82 -5.93
CA ILE A 79 -5.47 -10.17 -6.42
C ILE A 79 -6.22 -9.03 -7.12
N SER A 80 -5.75 -7.80 -7.00
CA SER A 80 -6.30 -6.63 -7.70
C SER A 80 -5.95 -6.62 -9.19
N PHE A 81 -4.96 -7.42 -9.62
CA PHE A 81 -4.49 -7.48 -10.99
C PHE A 81 -4.71 -8.86 -11.61
N ASN A 82 -5.20 -8.88 -12.84
CA ASN A 82 -5.47 -10.12 -13.56
C ASN A 82 -4.19 -10.89 -13.93
N CYS A 83 -3.07 -10.19 -14.14
CA CYS A 83 -1.77 -10.79 -14.46
C CYS A 83 -0.60 -9.96 -13.94
N VAL A 84 0.58 -10.58 -13.84
CA VAL A 84 1.82 -9.93 -13.39
C VAL A 84 2.18 -8.73 -14.28
N LYS A 85 2.02 -8.82 -15.61
CA LYS A 85 2.29 -7.72 -16.55
C LYS A 85 1.57 -6.44 -16.15
N ASN A 86 0.27 -6.54 -15.85
CA ASN A 86 -0.55 -5.37 -15.47
C ASN A 86 -0.14 -4.79 -14.13
N HIS A 87 0.22 -5.65 -13.17
CA HIS A 87 0.73 -5.22 -11.87
C HIS A 87 2.04 -4.43 -12.01
N LEU A 88 2.98 -4.93 -12.83
CA LEU A 88 4.26 -4.26 -13.09
C LEU A 88 4.10 -2.94 -13.86
N ILE A 89 3.19 -2.88 -14.83
CA ILE A 89 2.88 -1.64 -15.56
C ILE A 89 2.29 -0.59 -14.63
N ASP A 90 1.37 -0.97 -13.74
CA ASP A 90 0.72 -0.03 -12.81
C ASP A 90 1.74 0.62 -11.88
N ILE A 91 2.61 -0.17 -11.24
CA ILE A 91 3.65 0.37 -10.35
C ILE A 91 4.69 1.21 -11.13
N ALA A 92 5.09 0.75 -12.33
CA ALA A 92 6.03 1.49 -13.16
C ALA A 92 5.45 2.85 -13.62
N ARG A 93 4.13 2.93 -13.86
CA ARG A 93 3.45 4.20 -14.15
C ARG A 93 3.42 5.11 -12.94
N SER A 94 3.05 4.60 -11.77
CA SER A 94 2.97 5.42 -10.55
C SER A 94 4.33 5.98 -10.12
N GLU A 95 5.41 5.26 -10.40
CA GLU A 95 6.78 5.62 -10.01
C GLU A 95 7.59 6.24 -11.16
N ASN A 96 6.95 6.48 -12.31
CA ASN A 96 7.59 7.04 -13.50
C ASN A 96 8.84 6.27 -13.97
N SER A 97 8.77 4.94 -13.94
CA SER A 97 9.85 4.03 -14.37
C SER A 97 9.83 3.83 -15.88
N ILE A 98 10.38 4.80 -16.61
CA ILE A 98 10.27 4.93 -18.07
C ILE A 98 10.85 3.73 -18.82
N ASP A 99 12.02 3.21 -18.41
CA ASP A 99 12.67 2.11 -19.12
C ASP A 99 11.88 0.80 -18.98
N VAL A 100 11.29 0.60 -17.80
CA VAL A 100 10.40 -0.53 -17.54
C VAL A 100 9.10 -0.39 -18.33
N LEU A 101 8.51 0.80 -18.37
CA LEU A 101 7.29 1.05 -19.15
C LEU A 101 7.51 0.82 -20.64
N ALA A 102 8.62 1.30 -21.19
CA ALA A 102 9.01 1.09 -22.57
C ALA A 102 9.23 -0.39 -22.90
N TYR A 103 9.68 -1.19 -21.93
CA TYR A 103 9.86 -2.62 -22.12
C TYR A 103 8.55 -3.42 -21.99
N LEU A 104 7.69 -3.05 -21.05
CA LEU A 104 6.46 -3.79 -20.77
C LEU A 104 5.29 -3.38 -21.68
N SER A 105 5.29 -2.16 -22.20
CA SER A 105 4.25 -1.65 -23.09
C SER A 105 4.63 -1.96 -24.53
N ASP A 106 3.67 -2.43 -25.33
CA ASP A 106 3.87 -2.70 -26.75
C ASP A 106 3.79 -1.40 -27.62
N GLU A 107 3.89 -0.21 -27.00
CA GLU A 107 3.72 1.12 -27.60
C GLU A 107 5.07 1.83 -27.81
N GLU A 108 5.20 2.59 -28.90
CA GLU A 108 6.44 3.33 -29.20
C GLU A 108 6.71 4.44 -28.16
N VAL A 109 7.98 4.55 -27.75
CA VAL A 109 8.47 5.41 -26.65
C VAL A 109 8.14 6.90 -26.82
N SER A 110 7.78 7.36 -28.02
CA SER A 110 7.39 8.76 -28.29
C SER A 110 6.05 9.16 -27.65
N ASP A 111 5.12 8.22 -27.45
CA ASP A 111 3.81 8.53 -26.86
C ASP A 111 3.84 8.54 -25.32
N ILE A 112 4.94 8.04 -24.72
CA ILE A 112 5.14 8.01 -23.27
C ILE A 112 5.53 9.40 -22.74
N VAL A 113 6.23 10.21 -23.54
CA VAL A 113 6.70 11.56 -23.17
C VAL A 113 5.73 12.68 -23.57
N ASP A 114 4.90 12.49 -24.59
CA ASP A 114 3.88 13.47 -25.01
C ASP A 114 2.54 13.34 -24.24
N SER A 115 2.38 12.32 -23.38
CA SER A 115 1.26 12.25 -22.42
C SER A 115 1.53 12.98 -21.10
N VAL A 116 2.60 13.77 -21.03
CA VAL A 116 2.85 14.74 -19.97
C VAL A 116 1.82 15.87 -20.07
N TYR A 117 0.67 15.64 -19.44
CA TYR A 117 -0.39 16.59 -19.10
C TYR A 117 -1.09 17.32 -20.26
N GLU A 118 -2.23 16.78 -20.68
CA GLU A 118 -3.45 17.57 -20.68
C GLU A 118 -4.56 16.81 -19.93
N PRO A 119 -5.14 17.39 -18.86
CA PRO A 119 -6.14 16.74 -18.03
C PRO A 119 -7.47 16.73 -18.80
N ASN A 120 -7.73 15.65 -19.54
CA ASN A 120 -9.07 15.36 -20.00
C ASN A 120 -9.92 14.95 -18.80
N THR A 121 -10.74 15.91 -18.40
CA THR A 121 -11.89 15.80 -17.51
C THR A 121 -12.85 14.72 -18.02
N LEU A 122 -13.43 13.96 -17.07
CA LEU A 122 -14.35 12.80 -17.16
C LEU A 122 -13.61 11.45 -16.98
N HIS A 123 -13.64 10.75 -15.85
CA HIS A 123 -14.46 10.82 -14.65
C HIS A 123 -13.52 10.69 -13.44
N GLU A 124 -13.69 11.56 -12.46
CA GLU A 124 -13.29 11.31 -11.08
C GLU A 124 -13.93 9.99 -10.62
N ASN A 125 -13.19 8.88 -10.74
CA ASN A 125 -13.15 7.98 -9.61
C ASN A 125 -12.25 8.69 -8.61
N THR A 126 -12.87 9.49 -7.76
CA THR A 126 -12.27 10.12 -6.58
C THR A 126 -11.29 9.14 -5.96
N LYS A 127 -10.00 9.31 -6.25
CA LYS A 127 -8.95 8.78 -5.39
C LYS A 127 -9.16 9.60 -4.13
N LEU A 128 -9.94 9.05 -3.19
CA LEU A 128 -10.22 9.69 -1.91
C LEU A 128 -8.87 9.73 -1.20
N THR A 129 -8.10 10.77 -1.45
CA THR A 129 -6.86 11.03 -0.74
C THR A 129 -7.29 11.38 0.67
N VAL A 130 -7.20 10.39 1.56
CA VAL A 130 -7.40 10.59 2.98
C VAL A 130 -6.50 11.75 3.38
N SER A 131 -7.10 12.83 3.84
CA SER A 131 -6.39 14.06 4.18
C SER A 131 -6.59 14.36 5.65
N TYR A 132 -5.49 14.57 6.36
CA TYR A 132 -5.51 15.12 7.71
C TYR A 132 -4.55 16.30 7.75
N ASN A 133 -5.09 17.50 7.89
CA ASN A 133 -4.29 18.71 7.89
C ASN A 133 -3.73 18.98 9.29
N CYS A 134 -2.42 19.16 9.39
CA CYS A 134 -1.77 19.55 10.64
C CYS A 134 -2.38 20.87 11.16
N PRO A 135 -2.82 20.95 12.43
CA PRO A 135 -3.44 22.16 12.96
C PRO A 135 -2.47 23.35 13.05
N HIS A 136 -1.15 23.12 12.97
CA HIS A 136 -0.13 24.16 13.10
C HIS A 136 0.34 24.76 11.78
N CYS A 137 0.44 23.96 10.73
CA CYS A 137 0.98 24.38 9.43
C CYS A 137 0.05 24.05 8.25
N ASN A 138 -1.11 23.47 8.52
CA ASN A 138 -2.14 23.09 7.55
C ASN A 138 -1.68 22.14 6.44
N SER A 139 -0.51 21.51 6.57
CA SER A 139 -0.06 20.51 5.61
C SER A 139 -0.75 19.17 5.86
N ASN A 140 -1.13 18.47 4.78
CA ASN A 140 -1.67 17.13 4.87
C ASN A 140 -0.60 16.16 5.37
N ILE A 141 -0.78 15.59 6.55
CA ILE A 141 0.23 14.73 7.18
C ILE A 141 0.35 13.35 6.52
N TYR A 142 -0.62 12.93 5.70
CA TYR A 142 -0.46 11.73 4.87
C TYR A 142 0.46 11.97 3.68
N GLU A 143 0.56 13.21 3.20
CA GLU A 143 1.48 13.59 2.13
C GLU A 143 2.86 13.95 2.68
N THR A 144 2.91 14.74 3.75
CA THR A 144 4.19 15.19 4.34
C THR A 144 4.79 14.21 5.34
N GLY A 145 4.00 13.25 5.82
CA GLY A 145 4.34 12.31 6.88
C GLY A 145 4.23 12.87 8.30
N TYR A 146 4.28 11.96 9.28
CA TYR A 146 4.26 12.23 10.71
C TYR A 146 5.22 11.29 11.47
N LYS A 147 5.65 11.69 12.66
CA LYS A 147 6.49 10.88 13.56
C LYS A 147 5.65 10.36 14.71
N VAL A 148 5.85 9.09 15.04
CA VAL A 148 5.33 8.44 16.24
C VAL A 148 6.47 8.33 17.25
N LEU A 149 6.19 8.61 18.53
CA LEU A 149 7.20 8.52 19.58
C LEU A 149 6.94 7.29 20.45
N ILE A 150 8.00 6.52 20.69
CA ILE A 150 7.99 5.38 21.61
C ILE A 150 8.78 5.78 22.85
N SER A 151 8.09 5.81 23.99
CA SER A 151 8.70 5.92 25.32
C SER A 151 9.27 4.57 25.72
N SER A 152 10.46 4.52 26.31
CA SER A 152 11.01 3.28 26.86
C SER A 152 11.99 3.56 28.00
N ASN A 153 12.07 2.64 28.96
CA ASN A 153 13.04 2.71 30.04
C ASN A 153 14.37 2.09 29.60
N CYS A 154 15.46 2.85 29.69
CA CYS A 154 16.80 2.38 29.34
C CYS A 154 17.64 2.16 30.59
N THR A 155 18.13 0.94 30.80
CA THR A 155 19.10 0.61 31.87
C THR A 155 20.34 -0.04 31.28
N TYR A 156 21.48 0.12 31.93
CA TYR A 156 22.72 -0.54 31.49
C TYR A 156 22.89 -1.87 32.23
N SER A 157 23.03 -2.97 31.48
CA SER A 157 23.43 -4.27 32.04
C SER A 157 24.93 -4.39 32.03
N ALA A 158 25.55 -4.41 33.21
CA ALA A 158 26.98 -4.65 33.35
C ALA A 158 27.38 -6.08 32.94
N TYR A 159 26.48 -7.05 33.12
CA TYR A 159 26.68 -8.45 32.73
C TYR A 159 26.73 -8.58 31.21
N ASP A 160 25.74 -8.03 30.52
CA ASP A 160 25.64 -8.10 29.06
C ASP A 160 26.43 -7.00 28.34
N ARG A 161 27.02 -6.07 29.10
CA ARG A 161 27.75 -4.88 28.63
C ARG A 161 26.98 -4.08 27.57
N LYS A 162 25.66 -3.96 27.72
CA LYS A 162 24.78 -3.27 26.76
C LYS A 162 23.63 -2.55 27.45
N ILE A 163 23.04 -1.60 26.73
CA ILE A 163 21.79 -0.95 27.14
C ILE A 163 20.64 -1.93 26.91
N ILE A 164 19.86 -2.18 27.97
CA ILE A 164 18.60 -2.89 27.94
C ILE A 164 17.49 -1.86 27.89
N ARG A 165 16.62 -1.98 26.88
CA ARG A 165 15.37 -1.23 26.81
C ARG A 165 14.26 -2.10 27.38
N SER A 166 13.45 -1.54 28.27
CA SER A 166 12.29 -2.20 28.86
C SER A 166 11.08 -1.28 28.76
N ASN A 167 9.88 -1.88 28.76
CA ASN A 167 8.59 -1.20 28.71
C ASN A 167 8.48 -0.18 27.55
N PRO A 168 8.64 -0.60 26.28
CA PRO A 168 8.30 0.27 25.15
C PRO A 168 6.80 0.57 25.16
N GLU A 169 6.44 1.85 25.14
CA GLU A 169 5.08 2.35 25.09
C GLU A 169 4.99 3.41 23.99
N GLU A 170 4.12 3.18 23.02
CA GLU A 170 3.81 4.18 22.00
C GLU A 170 3.02 5.33 22.63
N LEU A 171 3.49 6.55 22.45
CA LEU A 171 2.82 7.72 22.98
C LEU A 171 1.60 8.07 22.11
N ASP A 172 0.52 8.49 22.78
CA ASP A 172 -0.79 8.75 22.17
C ASP A 172 -0.86 10.13 21.47
N TYR A 173 0.16 10.45 20.68
CA TYR A 173 0.22 11.66 19.86
C TYR A 173 1.20 11.49 18.71
N VAL A 174 1.05 12.33 17.68
CA VAL A 174 1.98 12.38 16.56
C VAL A 174 2.69 13.73 16.46
N THR A 175 3.80 13.77 15.75
CA THR A 175 4.51 15.02 15.43
C THR A 175 4.51 15.23 13.93
N CYS A 176 4.07 16.40 13.47
CA CYS A 176 4.08 16.74 12.05
C CYS A 176 5.53 16.76 11.53
N ILE A 177 5.84 16.12 10.40
CA ILE A 177 7.19 16.20 9.81
C ILE A 177 7.48 17.61 9.27
N ASN A 178 6.48 18.25 8.66
CA ASN A 178 6.64 19.54 8.01
C ASN A 178 7.01 20.67 9.01
N CYS A 179 6.30 20.77 10.14
CA CYS A 179 6.54 21.84 11.11
C CYS A 179 7.16 21.38 12.44
N ASN A 180 7.39 20.08 12.62
CA ASN A 180 7.89 19.46 13.86
C ASN A 180 7.07 19.78 15.13
N ASN A 181 5.83 20.24 14.98
CA ASN A 181 4.94 20.48 16.13
C ASN A 181 4.16 19.22 16.50
N LYS A 182 3.91 19.09 17.80
CA LYS A 182 3.07 18.04 18.39
C LYS A 182 1.61 18.25 18.02
N ILE A 183 0.96 17.19 17.57
CA ILE A 183 -0.47 17.12 17.26
C ILE A 183 -1.12 16.25 18.35
N ASN A 184 -1.96 16.84 19.19
CA ASN A 184 -2.55 16.17 20.37
C ASN A 184 -4.01 15.72 20.14
N ASP A 185 -4.64 16.19 19.09
CA ASP A 185 -6.04 15.92 18.73
C ASP A 185 -6.21 14.62 17.94
N ILE A 186 -5.11 13.95 17.59
CA ILE A 186 -5.13 12.65 16.93
C ILE A 186 -4.02 11.72 17.41
N THR A 187 -4.35 10.44 17.45
CA THR A 187 -3.44 9.35 17.83
C THR A 187 -2.97 8.57 16.60
N PRO A 188 -1.82 7.87 16.67
CA PRO A 188 -1.35 7.03 15.56
C PRO A 188 -2.40 6.02 15.08
N LYS A 189 -3.08 5.37 16.03
CA LYS A 189 -4.15 4.41 15.75
C LYS A 189 -5.36 5.04 15.05
N GLN A 190 -5.71 6.26 15.41
CA GLN A 190 -6.79 6.99 14.73
C GLN A 190 -6.41 7.32 13.29
N LEU A 191 -5.15 7.69 13.02
CA LEU A 191 -4.66 7.91 11.65
C LEU A 191 -4.70 6.65 10.80
N GLU A 192 -4.35 5.49 11.36
CA GLU A 192 -4.49 4.20 10.66
C GLU A 192 -5.95 3.84 10.40
N THR A 193 -6.85 4.18 11.32
CA THR A 193 -8.28 3.91 11.15
C THR A 193 -8.86 4.77 10.02
N LEU A 194 -8.43 6.03 9.90
CA LEU A 194 -8.88 6.91 8.82
C LEU A 194 -8.50 6.41 7.42
N THR A 195 -7.39 5.68 7.28
CA THR A 195 -6.99 5.10 5.97
C THR A 195 -7.79 3.86 5.59
N THR A 196 -8.50 3.27 6.55
CA THR A 196 -9.25 2.02 6.37
C THR A 196 -10.73 2.15 6.70
N VAL A 197 -11.21 3.37 6.98
CA VAL A 197 -12.61 3.65 7.36
C VAL A 197 -13.62 3.14 6.33
N GLU A 198 -13.22 3.12 5.06
CA GLU A 198 -14.04 2.63 3.94
C GLU A 198 -14.03 1.11 3.80
N ASN A 199 -13.21 0.39 4.56
CA ASN A 199 -13.14 -1.06 4.54
C ASN A 199 -13.92 -1.66 5.71
N CYS A 200 -14.62 -2.77 5.48
CA CYS A 200 -15.31 -3.47 6.55
C CYS A 200 -14.31 -4.01 7.57
N GLY A 201 -14.40 -3.58 8.84
CA GLY A 201 -13.52 -4.05 9.91
C GLY A 201 -13.55 -5.56 10.15
N THR A 202 -14.61 -6.26 9.71
CA THR A 202 -14.70 -7.73 9.85
C THR A 202 -14.18 -8.50 8.63
N CYS A 203 -14.46 -8.06 7.40
CA CYS A 203 -14.16 -8.84 6.19
C CYS A 203 -13.20 -8.16 5.21
N GLY A 204 -12.73 -6.95 5.51
CA GLY A 204 -11.81 -6.18 4.66
C GLY A 204 -12.40 -5.69 3.33
N SER A 205 -13.66 -5.99 3.03
CA SER A 205 -14.31 -5.55 1.78
C SER A 205 -14.46 -4.04 1.75
N HIS A 206 -14.13 -3.41 0.61
CA HIS A 206 -14.33 -1.99 0.37
C HIS A 206 -15.84 -1.65 0.32
N ILE A 207 -16.34 -0.98 1.35
CA ILE A 207 -17.75 -0.71 1.62
C ILE A 207 -18.42 0.08 0.49
N PRO A 208 -17.81 1.14 -0.09
CA PRO A 208 -18.41 1.85 -1.23
C PRO A 208 -18.69 0.94 -2.44
N THR A 209 -17.88 -0.11 -2.63
CA THR A 209 -18.03 -1.07 -3.74
C THR A 209 -19.03 -2.16 -3.40
N VAL A 210 -18.94 -2.77 -2.21
CA VAL A 210 -19.85 -3.87 -1.84
C VAL A 210 -21.22 -3.36 -1.41
N GLY A 211 -21.32 -2.12 -0.93
CA GLY A 211 -22.54 -1.48 -0.46
C GLY A 211 -22.85 -1.74 1.02
N ILE A 212 -23.82 -0.98 1.52
CA ILE A 212 -24.31 -1.00 2.91
C ILE A 212 -25.74 -1.51 2.92
N LEU A 213 -26.06 -2.41 3.85
CA LEU A 213 -27.42 -2.90 4.10
C LEU A 213 -27.97 -2.27 5.38
N LYS A 214 -29.21 -1.80 5.34
CA LYS A 214 -29.98 -1.47 6.55
C LYS A 214 -30.82 -2.68 6.93
N GLU A 215 -30.48 -3.33 8.03
CA GLU A 215 -31.30 -4.41 8.61
C GLU A 215 -32.23 -3.81 9.65
N VAL A 216 -33.53 -4.10 9.54
CA VAL A 216 -34.55 -3.66 10.48
C VAL A 216 -35.01 -4.88 11.25
N ASN A 217 -34.88 -4.83 12.57
CA ASN A 217 -35.45 -5.84 13.45
C ASN A 217 -36.91 -5.49 13.68
N SER A 218 -37.82 -6.37 13.28
CA SER A 218 -39.26 -6.22 13.53
C SER A 218 -39.70 -7.19 14.63
N ASN A 219 -40.48 -6.68 15.57
CA ASN A 219 -41.08 -7.47 16.64
C ASN A 219 -42.56 -7.67 16.35
N PHE A 220 -43.06 -8.90 16.53
CA PHE A 220 -44.49 -9.17 16.38
C PHE A 220 -45.24 -8.64 17.61
N ASN A 221 -46.08 -7.62 17.42
CA ASN A 221 -46.94 -7.12 18.49
C ASN A 221 -48.21 -7.99 18.58
N LYS A 222 -48.29 -8.80 19.63
CA LYS A 222 -49.42 -9.71 19.87
C LYS A 222 -50.75 -9.01 20.13
N SER A 223 -50.75 -7.74 20.53
CA SER A 223 -51.97 -6.98 20.84
C SER A 223 -52.59 -6.31 19.62
N THR A 224 -51.78 -5.88 18.66
CA THR A 224 -52.21 -5.26 17.40
C THR A 224 -52.24 -6.25 16.23
N GLY A 225 -51.56 -7.40 16.35
CA GLY A 225 -51.51 -8.44 15.33
C GLY A 225 -50.60 -8.12 14.15
N VAL A 226 -49.75 -7.09 14.27
CA VAL A 226 -48.86 -6.61 13.22
C VAL A 226 -47.40 -6.63 13.68
N PHE A 227 -46.48 -6.71 12.71
CA PHE A 227 -45.06 -6.52 12.96
C PHE A 227 -44.78 -5.03 13.09
N GLU A 228 -44.12 -4.65 14.18
CA GLU A 228 -43.69 -3.29 14.45
C GLU A 228 -42.16 -3.24 14.37
N ASP A 229 -41.63 -2.26 13.67
CA ASP A 229 -40.18 -2.06 13.58
C ASP A 229 -39.65 -1.61 14.95
N ALA A 230 -38.62 -2.31 15.43
CA ALA A 230 -37.97 -2.01 16.70
C ALA A 230 -36.73 -1.15 16.47
N ASN A 231 -35.62 -1.76 16.05
CA ASN A 231 -34.33 -1.11 15.88
C ASN A 231 -33.78 -1.43 14.48
N SER A 232 -33.06 -0.48 13.88
CA SER A 232 -32.33 -0.72 12.64
C SER A 232 -30.83 -0.63 12.84
N THR A 233 -30.08 -1.50 12.16
CA THR A 233 -28.61 -1.53 12.13
C THR A 233 -28.11 -1.45 10.70
N PHE A 234 -27.01 -0.73 10.48
CA PHE A 234 -26.33 -0.71 9.18
C PHE A 234 -25.19 -1.73 9.19
N CYS A 235 -25.15 -2.56 8.15
CA CYS A 235 -24.23 -3.69 8.04
C CYS A 235 -23.49 -3.67 6.69
N CYS A 236 -22.28 -4.22 6.67
CA CYS A 236 -21.57 -4.48 5.41
C CYS A 236 -22.37 -5.49 4.57
N LYS A 237 -22.61 -5.22 3.28
CA LYS A 237 -23.38 -6.12 2.41
C LYS A 237 -22.73 -7.50 2.22
N SER A 238 -21.39 -7.54 2.24
CA SER A 238 -20.61 -8.76 2.01
C SER A 238 -20.75 -9.77 3.15
N CYS A 239 -20.56 -9.33 4.40
CA CYS A 239 -20.51 -10.22 5.57
C CYS A 239 -21.67 -10.05 6.57
N ARG A 240 -22.56 -9.06 6.35
CA ARG A 240 -23.70 -8.72 7.22
C ARG A 240 -23.33 -8.41 8.67
N LYS A 241 -22.12 -7.93 8.91
CA LYS A 241 -21.69 -7.46 10.23
C LYS A 241 -21.95 -5.96 10.38
N PRO A 242 -22.33 -5.49 11.58
CA PRO A 242 -22.57 -4.07 11.83
C PRO A 242 -21.35 -3.22 11.50
N LEU A 243 -21.59 -2.02 10.96
CA LEU A 243 -20.55 -1.02 10.76
C LEU A 243 -20.21 -0.33 12.09
N GLU A 244 -18.96 0.08 12.24
CA GLU A 244 -18.50 0.82 13.43
C GLU A 244 -18.96 2.30 13.39
N ASP A 245 -19.05 2.94 14.55
CA ASP A 245 -19.52 4.34 14.67
C ASP A 245 -18.78 5.32 13.76
N ILE A 246 -17.46 5.14 13.61
CA ILE A 246 -16.65 5.99 12.73
C ILE A 246 -17.04 5.84 11.26
N GLN A 247 -17.40 4.62 10.83
CA GLN A 247 -17.85 4.32 9.48
C GLN A 247 -19.26 4.88 9.26
N LEU A 248 -20.15 4.77 10.25
CA LEU A 248 -21.48 5.34 10.20
C LEU A 248 -21.43 6.87 10.00
N ARG A 249 -20.53 7.56 10.71
CA ARG A 249 -20.29 9.01 10.52
C ARG A 249 -19.70 9.33 9.15
N HIS A 250 -18.70 8.57 8.72
CA HIS A 250 -18.06 8.76 7.39
C HIS A 250 -19.08 8.66 6.24
N PHE A 251 -20.00 7.69 6.32
CA PHE A 251 -21.05 7.48 5.32
C PHE A 251 -22.33 8.30 5.55
N ASN A 252 -22.35 9.22 6.53
CA ASN A 252 -23.52 10.03 6.91
C ASN A 252 -24.79 9.20 7.20
N LEU A 253 -24.63 8.08 7.92
CA LEU A 253 -25.71 7.17 8.31
C LEU A 253 -26.26 7.44 9.72
N ILE A 254 -25.57 8.27 10.50
CA ILE A 254 -25.95 8.77 11.83
C ILE A 254 -25.61 10.25 11.98
#